data_AF-E3Q0C9-F1
#
_entry.id   AF-E3Q0C9-F1
#
_cell.length_a   1.000
_cell.length_b   1.000
_cell.length_c   1.000
_cell.angle_alpha   90.00
_cell.angle_beta   90.00
_cell.angle_gamma   90.00
#
_symmetry.space_group_name_H-M   'P 1'
#
loop_
_entity.id
_entity.type
_entity.pdbx_description
1 polymer ?
#
loop_
_entity_poly.entity_id
_entity_poly.type
_entity_poly.pdbx_seq_one_letter_code
_entity_poly.pdbx_strand_id
1 'polypeptide(L)'
;TNCYTGNTWNPTFCPNDTACAANCQLDGADYTGTYGITATGNALRLNFVTNGANRNVGSRLFLMADDANYQMLSLLNKEFTFDVDVSHLPCGLNGAL
;
A
#
# COMPACT_ATOMS: atom_id res chain seq x y z
N THR A 1 3.78 -19.69 -9.13
CA THR A 1 2.93 -20.26 -8.05
C THR A 1 3.02 -19.36 -6.85
N ASN A 2 1.92 -19.19 -6.10
CA ASN A 2 1.90 -18.24 -4.99
C ASN A 2 2.60 -18.81 -3.75
N CYS A 3 3.43 -17.98 -3.11
CA CYS A 3 3.94 -18.25 -1.77
C CYS A 3 2.89 -17.99 -0.68
N TYR A 4 1.97 -17.05 -0.93
CA TYR A 4 0.90 -16.67 -0.02
C TYR A 4 -0.42 -16.51 -0.77
N THR A 5 -1.53 -16.98 -0.21
CA THR A 5 -2.86 -16.82 -0.82
C THR A 5 -3.92 -16.63 0.26
N GLY A 6 -4.67 -15.53 0.14
CA GLY A 6 -5.70 -15.16 1.12
C GLY A 6 -5.09 -14.88 2.48
N ASN A 7 -5.06 -15.90 3.33
CA ASN A 7 -4.57 -15.84 4.71
C ASN A 7 -3.53 -16.92 5.05
N THR A 8 -3.03 -17.68 4.06
CA THR A 8 -2.21 -18.89 4.29
C THR A 8 -0.95 -18.90 3.43
N TRP A 9 0.18 -19.33 4.01
CA TRP A 9 1.45 -19.57 3.31
C TRP A 9 1.51 -20.96 2.70
N ASN A 10 2.18 -21.09 1.56
CA ASN A 10 2.43 -22.37 0.92
C ASN A 10 3.56 -23.11 1.64
N PRO A 11 3.30 -24.25 2.32
CA PRO A 11 4.30 -24.93 3.15
C PRO A 11 5.45 -25.55 2.36
N THR A 12 5.28 -25.80 1.06
CA THR A 12 6.36 -26.29 0.19
C THR A 12 7.41 -25.21 -0.06
N PHE A 13 6.99 -23.95 -0.23
CA PHE A 13 7.92 -22.83 -0.48
C PHE A 13 8.33 -22.11 0.81
N CYS A 14 7.46 -22.10 1.82
CA CYS A 14 7.61 -21.39 3.09
C CYS A 14 7.49 -22.33 4.30
N PRO A 15 8.38 -23.34 4.46
CA PRO A 15 8.40 -24.21 5.64
C PRO A 15 8.98 -23.50 6.88
N ASN A 16 9.73 -22.42 6.68
CA ASN A 16 10.26 -21.51 7.70
C ASN A 16 10.60 -20.17 7.04
N ASP A 17 10.89 -19.16 7.86
CA ASP A 17 11.08 -17.78 7.40
C ASP A 17 12.25 -17.63 6.42
N THR A 18 13.41 -18.22 6.73
CA THR A 18 14.61 -18.12 5.88
C THR A 18 14.38 -18.78 4.51
N ALA A 19 13.77 -19.97 4.50
CA ALA A 19 13.43 -20.66 3.25
C ALA A 19 12.39 -19.87 2.45
N CYS A 20 11.37 -19.32 3.10
CA CYS A 20 10.36 -18.50 2.45
C CYS A 20 10.98 -17.27 1.78
N ALA A 21 11.82 -16.52 2.51
CA ALA A 21 12.50 -15.34 1.98
C ALA A 21 13.43 -15.66 0.80
N ALA A 22 14.07 -16.83 0.79
CA ALA A 22 14.92 -17.27 -0.31
C ALA A 22 14.12 -17.75 -1.54
N ASN A 23 12.95 -18.35 -1.32
CA ASN A 23 12.14 -18.97 -2.38
C ASN A 23 11.11 -18.02 -3.00
N CYS A 24 10.78 -16.92 -2.32
CA CYS A 24 9.67 -16.04 -2.67
C CYS A 24 10.15 -14.64 -3.02
N GLN A 25 9.37 -13.94 -3.85
CA GLN A 25 9.69 -12.61 -4.36
C GLN A 25 8.48 -11.70 -4.21
N LEU A 26 8.76 -10.42 -3.97
CA LEU A 26 7.78 -9.35 -4.16
C LEU A 26 7.88 -8.87 -5.60
N ASP A 27 6.73 -8.61 -6.21
CA ASP A 27 6.63 -8.15 -7.60
C ASP A 27 6.07 -6.72 -7.65
N GLY A 28 6.05 -6.14 -8.85
CA GLY A 28 5.49 -4.81 -9.09
C GLY A 28 3.99 -4.71 -8.80
N ALA A 29 3.53 -3.47 -8.65
CA ALA A 29 2.13 -3.16 -8.35
C ALA A 29 1.50 -2.33 -9.48
N ASP A 30 0.37 -2.78 -10.00
CA ASP A 30 -0.53 -1.93 -10.79
C ASP A 30 -1.36 -1.06 -9.85
N TYR A 31 -0.82 0.11 -9.52
CA TYR A 31 -1.42 1.06 -8.58
C TYR A 31 -2.86 1.44 -8.94
N THR A 32 -3.14 1.70 -10.21
CA THR A 32 -4.46 2.19 -10.63
C THR A 32 -5.45 1.06 -10.82
N GLY A 33 -5.12 0.01 -11.58
CA GLY A 33 -6.07 -1.05 -11.92
C GLY A 33 -6.32 -2.04 -10.79
N THR A 34 -5.29 -2.37 -9.99
CA THR A 34 -5.43 -3.32 -8.87
C THR A 34 -5.80 -2.63 -7.57
N TYR A 35 -5.18 -1.49 -7.27
CA TYR A 35 -5.30 -0.85 -5.96
C TYR A 35 -6.17 0.41 -5.94
N GLY A 36 -6.53 0.99 -7.10
CA GLY A 36 -7.34 2.21 -7.19
C GLY A 36 -6.62 3.44 -6.63
N ILE A 37 -5.31 3.48 -6.78
CA ILE A 37 -4.43 4.55 -6.35
C ILE A 37 -4.07 5.40 -7.58
N THR A 38 -4.20 6.71 -7.44
CA THR A 38 -3.79 7.68 -8.46
C THR A 38 -3.15 8.90 -7.80
N ALA A 39 -2.18 9.51 -8.49
CA ALA A 39 -1.56 10.76 -8.08
C ALA A 39 -1.58 11.76 -9.25
N THR A 40 -1.93 13.01 -8.96
CA THR A 40 -1.98 14.09 -9.95
C THR A 40 -1.42 15.37 -9.30
N GLY A 41 -0.26 15.83 -9.77
CA GLY A 41 0.42 16.97 -9.16
C GLY A 41 0.78 16.69 -7.70
N ASN A 42 0.20 17.45 -6.77
CA ASN A 42 0.39 17.31 -5.32
C ASN A 42 -0.72 16.51 -4.62
N ALA A 43 -1.69 15.96 -5.34
CA ALA A 43 -2.81 15.22 -4.79
C ALA A 43 -2.63 13.70 -4.93
N LEU A 44 -2.97 12.97 -3.86
CA LEU A 44 -3.04 11.50 -3.82
C LEU A 44 -4.49 11.07 -3.55
N ARG A 45 -5.02 10.17 -4.38
CA ARG A 45 -6.36 9.60 -4.21
C ARG A 45 -6.30 8.11 -3.99
N LEU A 46 -6.98 7.65 -2.94
CA LEU A 46 -7.06 6.24 -2.54
C LEU A 46 -8.53 5.78 -2.57
N ASN A 47 -8.88 4.88 -3.49
CA ASN A 47 -10.21 4.25 -3.48
C ASN A 47 -10.26 3.13 -2.44
N PHE A 48 -11.41 2.95 -1.78
CA PHE A 48 -11.57 1.92 -0.75
C PHE A 48 -11.69 0.51 -1.32
N VAL A 49 -12.58 0.28 -2.28
CA VAL A 49 -12.72 -1.03 -2.94
C VAL A 49 -12.38 -0.89 -4.42
N THR A 50 -11.46 -1.73 -4.89
CA THR A 50 -11.06 -1.79 -6.30
C THR A 50 -11.21 -3.24 -6.78
N ASN A 51 -11.93 -3.44 -7.88
CA ASN A 51 -12.18 -4.76 -8.47
C ASN A 51 -11.32 -4.91 -9.72
N GLY A 52 -10.09 -5.39 -9.55
CA GLY A 52 -9.19 -5.78 -10.64
C GLY A 52 -9.31 -7.28 -10.93
N ALA A 53 -8.18 -7.95 -11.16
CA ALA A 53 -8.14 -9.42 -11.21
C ALA A 53 -8.62 -10.08 -9.91
N ASN A 54 -8.45 -9.40 -8.78
CA ASN A 54 -9.00 -9.74 -7.48
C ASN A 54 -9.65 -8.51 -6.85
N ARG A 55 -10.51 -8.73 -5.85
CA ARG A 55 -11.07 -7.65 -5.01
C ARG A 55 -10.00 -7.16 -4.03
N ASN A 56 -9.59 -5.90 -4.15
CA ASN A 56 -8.72 -5.21 -3.21
C ASN A 56 -9.54 -4.32 -2.26
N VAL A 57 -9.11 -4.22 -1.00
CA VAL A 57 -9.74 -3.37 0.04
C VAL A 57 -8.68 -2.53 0.73
N GLY A 58 -8.73 -1.22 0.51
CA GLY A 58 -7.81 -0.23 1.06
C GLY A 58 -6.42 -0.26 0.43
N SER A 59 -5.54 0.58 0.95
CA SER A 59 -4.12 0.61 0.62
C SER A 59 -3.34 1.28 1.76
N ARG A 60 -2.03 1.04 1.81
CA ARG A 60 -1.10 1.77 2.67
C ARG A 60 0.10 2.18 1.81
N LEU A 61 0.43 3.46 1.85
CA LEU A 61 1.52 4.04 1.08
C LEU A 61 2.51 4.75 1.98
N PHE A 62 3.71 4.92 1.45
CA PHE A 62 4.78 5.70 2.06
C PHE A 62 5.24 6.75 1.05
N LEU A 63 5.56 7.95 1.52
CA LEU A 63 6.15 8.98 0.69
C LEU A 63 7.63 8.64 0.45
N MET A 64 8.02 8.58 -0.82
CA MET A 64 9.39 8.29 -1.25
C MET A 64 10.14 9.58 -1.57
N ALA A 65 11.44 9.63 -1.26
CA ALA A 65 12.33 10.70 -1.71
C ALA A 65 12.89 10.41 -3.12
N ASP A 66 13.12 9.13 -3.41
CA ASP A 66 13.55 8.57 -4.70
C ASP A 66 13.08 7.10 -4.81
N ASP A 67 13.47 6.37 -5.86
CA ASP A 67 13.00 5.01 -6.09
C ASP A 67 13.44 3.98 -5.03
N ALA A 68 14.43 4.30 -4.18
CA ALA A 68 15.01 3.39 -3.20
C ALA A 68 14.88 3.85 -1.74
N ASN A 69 14.51 5.12 -1.48
CA ASN A 69 14.52 5.71 -0.15
C ASN A 69 13.21 6.41 0.21
N TYR A 70 12.75 6.22 1.45
CA TYR A 70 11.62 6.97 2.00
C TYR A 70 11.98 8.43 2.28
N GLN A 71 11.00 9.32 2.12
CA GLN A 71 11.13 10.72 2.51
C GLN A 71 11.13 10.83 4.04
N MET A 72 12.28 11.20 4.60
CA MET A 72 12.41 11.46 6.04
C MET A 72 11.94 12.88 6.37
N LEU A 73 11.10 13.00 7.41
CA LEU A 73 10.57 14.27 7.89
C LEU A 73 11.06 14.52 9.33
N SER A 74 11.93 15.51 9.53
CA SER A 74 12.38 15.94 10.87
C SER A 74 11.48 17.07 11.39
N LEU A 75 10.39 16.68 12.07
CA LEU A 75 9.30 17.61 12.42
C LEU A 75 9.52 18.42 13.72
N LEU A 76 10.58 18.16 14.48
CA LEU A 76 10.84 18.90 15.71
C LEU A 76 10.96 20.41 15.42
N ASN A 77 10.16 21.23 16.11
CA ASN A 77 10.07 22.69 15.91
C ASN A 77 9.71 23.10 14.47
N LYS A 78 8.94 22.27 13.75
CA LYS A 78 8.40 22.55 12.42
C LYS A 78 6.90 22.24 12.39
N GLU A 79 6.26 22.69 11.33
CA GLU A 79 4.86 22.40 11.02
C GLU A 79 4.78 21.40 9.85
N PHE A 80 3.76 20.54 9.86
CA PHE A 80 3.39 19.69 8.74
C PHE A 80 1.93 19.94 8.40
N THR A 81 1.66 20.42 7.18
CA THR A 81 0.32 20.79 6.71
C THR A 81 -0.06 19.96 5.50
N PHE A 82 -1.35 19.62 5.41
CA PHE A 82 -1.93 18.94 4.26
C PHE A 82 -3.41 19.28 4.17
N ASP A 83 -3.92 19.27 2.94
CA ASP A 83 -5.35 19.34 2.67
C ASP A 83 -5.92 17.93 2.50
N VAL A 84 -7.15 17.70 2.95
CA VAL A 84 -7.82 16.40 2.83
C VAL A 84 -9.29 16.56 2.49
N ASP A 85 -9.77 15.79 1.52
CA ASP A 85 -11.19 15.64 1.23
C ASP A 85 -11.71 14.34 1.86
N VAL A 86 -12.47 14.48 2.95
CA VAL A 86 -13.13 13.36 3.66
C VAL A 86 -14.62 13.26 3.33
N SER A 87 -15.15 14.06 2.40
CA SER A 87 -16.59 14.11 2.08
C SER A 87 -17.15 12.78 1.55
N HIS A 88 -16.27 11.88 1.08
CA HIS A 88 -16.60 10.56 0.55
C HIS A 88 -16.24 9.41 1.51
N LEU A 89 -15.92 9.69 2.78
CA LEU A 89 -15.60 8.68 3.81
C LEU A 89 -16.75 8.53 4.82
N PRO A 90 -17.66 7.55 4.65
CA PRO A 90 -18.70 7.28 5.63
C PRO A 90 -18.15 6.61 6.91
N CYS A 91 -19.02 6.49 7.93
CA CYS A 91 -18.70 5.79 9.17
C CYS A 91 -18.19 4.37 8.92
N GLY A 92 -17.20 3.95 9.74
CA GLY A 92 -16.56 2.63 9.62
C GLY A 92 -15.31 2.62 8.74
N LEU A 93 -14.97 3.74 8.09
CA LEU A 93 -13.72 3.93 7.36
C LEU A 93 -12.76 4.84 8.13
N ASN A 94 -11.47 4.68 7.83
CA ASN A 94 -10.40 5.50 8.38
C ASN A 94 -9.39 5.85 7.27
N GLY A 95 -9.36 7.11 6.86
CA GLY A 95 -8.30 7.67 6.02
C GLY A 95 -7.21 8.24 6.90
N ALA A 96 -6.14 7.48 7.10
CA ALA A 96 -5.05 7.84 8.01
C ALA A 96 -3.86 8.45 7.25
N LEU A 97 -3.34 9.55 7.81
CA LEU A 97 -2.06 10.17 7.43
C LEU A 97 -1.20 10.33 8.68
#